data_AF-A0A257RVA5-F1
#
_entry.id   AF-A0A257RVA5-F1
#
_cell.length_a   1.000
_cell.length_b   1.000
_cell.length_c   1.000
_cell.angle_alpha   90.00
_cell.angle_beta   90.00
_cell.angle_gamma   90.00
#
_symmetry.space_group_name_H-M   'P 1'
#
loop_
_entity.id
_entity.type
_entity.pdbx_description
1 polymer ?
#
loop_
_entity_poly.entity_id
_entity_poly.type
_entity_poly.pdbx_seq_one_letter_code
_entity_poly.pdbx_strand_id
1 'polypeptide(L)'
;MAQRGRGTGGRALGAGGVAEARGGADSTGGRGGLPLAGLALRSIGPAMISGRISDLAVNPRDKKMWYVAAASGGLWKTVNAGTTWTPVFDHEPVYSIGTVVIDPRNPNTVWVGTGEGNAQRSVAYGDGVYRSDDGGHTWQNMGLKASE
;
A
#
# COMPACT_ATOMS: atom_id res chain seq x y z
N MET A 1 30.26 -42.82 -12.54
CA MET A 1 30.60 -44.23 -12.86
C MET A 1 30.56 -45.01 -11.56
N ALA A 2 29.76 -46.09 -11.52
CA ALA A 2 29.55 -47.08 -10.44
C ALA A 2 28.95 -46.59 -9.10
N GLN A 3 28.00 -47.23 -8.41
CA GLN A 3 27.24 -48.50 -8.55
C GLN A 3 26.05 -48.37 -7.56
N ARG A 4 24.78 -48.52 -8.00
CA ARG A 4 23.89 -49.69 -7.83
C ARG A 4 23.78 -50.31 -6.42
N GLY A 5 22.55 -50.36 -5.90
CA GLY A 5 22.09 -51.34 -4.92
C GLY A 5 20.56 -51.40 -4.88
N ARG A 6 19.96 -52.49 -5.37
CA ARG A 6 18.54 -52.83 -5.27
C ARG A 6 18.34 -53.81 -4.10
N GLY A 7 17.16 -53.78 -3.47
CA GLY A 7 16.55 -54.90 -2.74
C GLY A 7 15.20 -54.42 -2.15
N THR A 8 14.01 -54.83 -2.62
CA THR A 8 13.27 -56.12 -2.57
C THR A 8 12.80 -56.56 -1.18
N GLY A 9 11.48 -56.81 -1.08
CA GLY A 9 10.79 -57.59 -0.03
C GLY A 9 10.36 -56.75 1.18
N GLY A 10 9.17 -56.87 1.77
CA GLY A 10 8.13 -57.89 1.65
C GLY A 10 7.57 -58.18 3.04
N ARG A 11 6.30 -57.79 3.26
CA ARG A 11 5.28 -58.37 4.18
C ARG A 11 5.49 -58.45 5.71
N ALA A 12 4.40 -58.04 6.36
CA ALA A 12 3.67 -58.69 7.47
C ALA A 12 4.02 -58.39 8.94
N LEU A 13 3.08 -57.63 9.56
CA LEU A 13 2.29 -57.94 10.76
C LEU A 13 2.96 -58.71 11.93
N GLY A 14 2.91 -58.12 13.12
CA GLY A 14 3.10 -58.83 14.39
C GLY A 14 2.90 -57.91 15.60
N ALA A 15 2.02 -58.32 16.51
CA ALA A 15 1.43 -57.54 17.59
C ALA A 15 2.27 -57.52 18.90
N GLY A 16 1.99 -56.51 19.74
CA GLY A 16 1.89 -56.68 21.20
C GLY A 16 3.12 -56.32 22.04
N GLY A 17 3.01 -55.28 22.87
CA GLY A 17 3.93 -54.99 23.97
C GLY A 17 3.58 -53.69 24.70
N VAL A 18 3.19 -53.80 25.96
CA VAL A 18 2.60 -52.79 26.86
C VAL A 18 3.65 -51.97 27.63
N ALA A 19 3.31 -50.67 27.86
CA ALA A 19 3.68 -49.73 28.95
C ALA A 19 5.17 -49.58 29.36
N GLU A 20 5.73 -48.42 29.72
CA GLU A 20 5.27 -47.06 30.04
C GLU A 20 6.54 -46.18 29.98
N ALA A 21 6.48 -44.95 29.46
CA ALA A 21 7.41 -43.89 29.86
C ALA A 21 6.75 -42.52 29.61
N ARG A 22 6.61 -41.79 30.70
CA ARG A 22 5.82 -40.58 30.88
C ARG A 22 6.50 -39.35 30.26
N GLY A 23 5.67 -38.42 29.81
CA GLY A 23 5.99 -36.99 29.81
C GLY A 23 6.08 -36.30 28.45
N GLY A 24 4.99 -35.66 28.03
CA GLY A 24 4.99 -34.70 26.92
C GLY A 24 3.56 -34.29 26.56
N ALA A 25 3.16 -33.12 27.05
CA ALA A 25 1.82 -32.55 27.02
C ALA A 25 1.00 -32.79 25.73
N ASP A 26 -0.25 -33.21 25.97
CA ASP A 26 -1.36 -33.16 25.03
C ASP A 26 -1.83 -31.70 24.87
N SER A 27 -2.01 -31.24 23.64
CA SER A 27 -3.10 -30.32 23.25
C SER A 27 -3.03 -29.97 21.76
N THR A 28 -3.88 -30.65 21.00
CA THR A 28 -4.89 -30.02 20.15
C THR A 28 -4.66 -28.55 19.73
N GLY A 29 -4.46 -28.36 18.42
CA GLY A 29 -5.05 -27.31 17.60
C GLY A 29 -5.16 -25.89 18.18
N GLY A 30 -4.22 -25.02 17.80
CA GLY A 30 -4.38 -23.57 17.89
C GLY A 30 -3.88 -22.91 16.62
N ARG A 31 -4.78 -22.53 15.71
CA ARG A 31 -4.46 -21.69 14.55
C ARG A 31 -3.99 -20.32 15.06
N GLY A 32 -2.68 -20.13 15.16
CA GLY A 32 -2.06 -18.83 15.47
C GLY A 32 -2.15 -17.85 14.31
N GLY A 33 -3.34 -17.65 13.74
CA GLY A 33 -3.61 -16.55 12.83
C GLY A 33 -3.72 -15.26 13.64
N LEU A 34 -3.17 -14.15 13.14
CA LEU A 34 -3.34 -12.85 13.77
C LEU A 34 -4.85 -12.61 13.99
N PRO A 35 -5.30 -12.26 15.21
CA PRO A 35 -6.72 -12.23 15.59
C PRO A 35 -7.57 -11.23 14.77
N LEU A 36 -6.94 -10.45 13.89
CA LEU A 36 -7.57 -9.45 13.04
C LEU A 36 -7.32 -9.70 11.55
N ALA A 37 -6.68 -10.81 11.17
CA ALA A 37 -6.33 -11.10 9.76
C ALA A 37 -7.54 -11.18 8.83
N GLY A 38 -8.74 -11.43 9.36
CA GLY A 38 -10.00 -11.47 8.59
C GLY A 38 -10.76 -10.13 8.52
N LEU A 39 -10.26 -9.05 9.13
CA LEU A 39 -10.94 -7.76 9.14
C LEU A 39 -10.37 -6.84 8.06
N ALA A 40 -11.20 -6.49 7.08
CA ALA A 40 -10.87 -5.45 6.11
C ALA A 40 -11.19 -4.08 6.70
N LEU A 41 -10.22 -3.16 6.68
CA LEU A 41 -10.48 -1.76 6.95
C LEU A 41 -11.40 -1.22 5.84
N ARG A 42 -12.42 -0.47 6.24
CA ARG A 42 -13.30 0.25 5.32
C ARG A 42 -13.48 1.67 5.79
N SER A 43 -13.50 2.61 4.86
CA SER A 43 -13.90 3.98 5.16
C SER A 43 -15.37 4.00 5.55
N ILE A 44 -15.69 4.59 6.70
CA ILE A 44 -17.07 4.85 7.14
C ILE A 44 -17.51 6.27 6.79
N GLY A 45 -16.69 7.00 6.04
CA GLY A 45 -16.86 8.42 5.78
C GLY A 45 -16.41 9.29 6.96
N PRO A 46 -16.13 10.58 6.71
CA PRO A 46 -15.77 11.52 7.77
C PRO A 46 -16.99 11.86 8.63
N ALA A 47 -16.83 11.81 9.96
CA ALA A 47 -17.83 12.31 10.92
C ALA A 47 -17.86 13.86 10.98
N MET A 48 -16.78 14.51 10.55
CA MET A 48 -16.59 15.96 10.38
C MET A 48 -15.74 16.17 9.12
N ILE A 49 -16.19 17.00 8.18
CA ILE A 49 -15.38 17.34 6.99
C ILE A 49 -14.26 18.27 7.45
N SER A 50 -13.03 17.78 7.44
CA SER A 50 -11.84 18.60 7.61
C SER A 50 -10.66 17.95 6.88
N GLY A 51 -9.78 18.79 6.38
CA GLY A 51 -8.62 18.42 5.59
C GLY A 51 -8.17 19.64 4.79
N ARG A 52 -6.86 19.89 4.74
CA ARG A 52 -6.31 20.97 3.93
C ARG A 52 -6.03 20.44 2.54
N ILE A 53 -6.67 21.04 1.54
CA ILE A 53 -6.33 20.81 0.15
C ILE A 53 -5.29 21.85 -0.24
N SER A 54 -4.12 21.37 -0.64
CA SER A 54 -3.00 22.22 -1.05
C SER A 54 -3.14 22.63 -2.51
N ASP A 55 -3.60 21.71 -3.35
CA ASP A 55 -3.64 21.89 -4.81
C ASP A 55 -4.63 20.93 -5.49
N LEU A 56 -4.97 21.22 -6.74
CA LEU A 56 -5.74 20.34 -7.63
C LEU A 56 -5.27 20.48 -9.08
N ALA A 57 -5.29 19.37 -9.83
CA ALA A 57 -4.94 19.37 -11.24
C ALA A 57 -6.01 18.67 -12.08
N VAL A 58 -6.54 19.38 -13.08
CA VAL A 58 -7.60 18.87 -13.96
C VAL A 58 -7.03 18.46 -15.31
N ASN A 59 -7.38 17.26 -15.78
CA ASN A 59 -6.94 16.80 -17.08
C ASN A 59 -7.54 17.70 -18.19
N PRO A 60 -6.70 18.30 -19.07
CA PRO A 60 -7.18 19.22 -20.09
C PRO A 60 -7.98 18.54 -21.22
N ARG A 61 -7.84 17.22 -21.38
CA ARG A 61 -8.55 16.42 -22.40
C ARG A 61 -9.83 15.75 -21.88
N ASP A 62 -9.91 15.53 -20.57
CA ASP A 62 -11.10 14.94 -19.92
C ASP A 62 -11.30 15.54 -18.52
N LYS A 63 -12.24 16.49 -18.42
CA LYS A 63 -12.53 17.21 -17.16
C LYS A 63 -13.17 16.33 -16.09
N LYS A 64 -13.53 15.08 -16.38
CA LYS A 64 -13.99 14.11 -15.36
C LYS A 64 -12.82 13.53 -14.57
N MET A 65 -11.61 13.58 -15.13
CA MET A 65 -10.39 13.11 -14.48
C MET A 65 -9.59 14.27 -13.89
N TRP A 66 -9.33 14.21 -12.60
CA TRP A 66 -8.54 15.21 -11.90
C TRP A 66 -7.98 14.66 -10.59
N TYR A 67 -6.97 15.35 -10.06
CA TYR A 67 -6.30 15.02 -8.81
C TYR A 67 -6.50 16.11 -7.77
N VAL A 68 -6.45 15.71 -6.50
CA VAL A 68 -6.48 16.59 -5.32
C VAL A 68 -5.30 16.23 -4.44
N ALA A 69 -4.47 17.23 -4.13
CA ALA A 69 -3.36 17.13 -3.20
C ALA A 69 -3.80 17.54 -1.80
N ALA A 70 -3.64 16.65 -0.83
CA ALA A 70 -3.91 16.93 0.57
C ALA A 70 -2.61 17.27 1.31
N ALA A 71 -2.65 18.32 2.12
CA ALA A 71 -1.52 18.73 2.95
C ALA A 71 -1.14 17.65 3.97
N SER A 72 -2.13 16.84 4.37
CA SER A 72 -1.94 15.59 5.09
C SER A 72 -2.99 14.61 4.59
N GLY A 73 -2.57 13.54 3.92
CA GLY A 73 -3.48 12.50 3.41
C GLY A 73 -3.24 12.08 1.96
N GLY A 74 -2.09 12.39 1.38
CA GLY A 74 -1.66 11.89 0.08
C GLY A 74 -2.31 12.60 -1.11
N LEU A 75 -2.27 11.92 -2.25
CA LEU A 75 -2.87 12.36 -3.51
C LEU A 75 -4.07 11.48 -3.86
N TRP A 76 -5.17 12.13 -4.22
CA TRP A 76 -6.41 11.46 -4.60
C TRP A 76 -6.75 11.74 -6.05
N LYS A 77 -7.19 10.72 -6.77
CA LYS A 77 -7.63 10.80 -8.16
C LYS A 77 -9.11 10.49 -8.27
N THR A 78 -9.80 11.22 -9.13
CA THR A 78 -11.13 10.84 -9.62
C THR A 78 -11.10 10.69 -11.13
N VAL A 79 -12.01 9.87 -11.65
CA VAL A 79 -12.25 9.68 -13.10
C VAL A 79 -13.72 9.92 -13.47
N ASN A 80 -14.55 10.31 -12.49
CA ASN A 80 -15.98 10.48 -12.62
C ASN A 80 -16.46 11.78 -11.97
N ALA A 81 -15.69 12.86 -12.22
CA ALA A 81 -16.00 14.22 -11.82
C ALA A 81 -16.22 14.40 -10.30
N GLY A 82 -15.46 13.64 -9.48
CA GLY A 82 -15.49 13.75 -8.03
C GLY A 82 -16.57 12.91 -7.34
N THR A 83 -17.29 12.05 -8.08
CA THR A 83 -18.27 11.12 -7.49
C THR A 83 -17.58 10.07 -6.61
N THR A 84 -16.46 9.53 -7.08
CA THR A 84 -15.60 8.61 -6.30
C THR A 84 -14.15 8.98 -6.44
N TRP A 85 -13.36 8.56 -5.45
CA TRP A 85 -11.94 8.89 -5.33
C TRP A 85 -11.11 7.64 -5.06
N THR A 86 -9.91 7.62 -5.63
CA THR A 86 -8.90 6.57 -5.43
C THR A 86 -7.64 7.22 -4.89
N PRO A 87 -7.11 6.77 -3.74
CA PRO A 87 -5.79 7.20 -3.30
C PRO A 87 -4.74 6.64 -4.25
N VAL A 88 -3.84 7.48 -4.73
CA VAL A 88 -2.83 7.11 -5.75
C VAL A 88 -1.40 7.28 -5.26
N PHE A 89 -1.19 7.64 -3.98
CA PHE A 89 0.15 7.90 -3.42
C PHE A 89 0.39 7.20 -2.06
N ASP A 90 -0.52 6.34 -1.61
CA ASP A 90 -0.46 5.71 -0.27
C ASP A 90 0.69 4.70 -0.11
N HIS A 91 1.35 4.31 -1.19
CA HIS A 91 2.49 3.39 -1.17
C HIS A 91 3.84 4.10 -1.10
N GLU A 92 3.86 5.43 -1.13
CA GLU A 92 5.07 6.23 -1.05
C GLU A 92 5.40 6.60 0.41
N PRO A 93 6.67 6.87 0.74
CA PRO A 93 7.09 7.09 2.14
C PRO A 93 6.60 8.40 2.76
N VAL A 94 5.99 9.29 1.98
CA VAL A 94 5.50 10.59 2.43
C VAL A 94 4.02 10.76 2.11
N TYR A 95 3.30 11.40 3.02
CA TYR A 95 1.85 11.57 2.95
C TYR A 95 1.42 13.04 2.77
N SER A 96 2.38 13.97 2.79
CA SER A 96 2.12 15.40 2.64
C SER A 96 2.36 15.81 1.20
N ILE A 97 1.34 16.37 0.57
CA ILE A 97 1.40 16.79 -0.83
C ILE A 97 1.11 18.30 -0.91
N GLY A 98 2.09 19.03 -1.44
CA GLY A 98 2.03 20.48 -1.56
C GLY A 98 1.53 20.93 -2.91
N THR A 99 1.85 20.19 -3.97
CA THR A 99 1.44 20.53 -5.34
C THR A 99 1.31 19.29 -6.22
N VAL A 100 0.43 19.38 -7.21
CA VAL A 100 0.25 18.37 -8.27
C VAL A 100 0.07 19.07 -9.62
N VAL A 101 0.73 18.56 -10.66
CA VAL A 101 0.53 19.04 -12.03
C VAL A 101 0.44 17.87 -13.01
N ILE A 102 -0.37 18.06 -14.06
CA ILE A 102 -0.52 17.10 -15.16
C ILE A 102 0.18 17.67 -16.39
N ASP A 103 0.96 16.87 -17.11
CA ASP A 103 1.49 17.29 -18.41
C ASP A 103 0.33 17.52 -19.40
N PRO A 104 0.16 18.74 -19.94
CA PRO A 104 -0.94 19.03 -20.88
C PRO A 104 -0.83 18.26 -22.20
N ARG A 105 0.36 17.78 -22.56
CA ARG A 105 0.61 16.97 -23.77
C ARG A 105 0.42 15.48 -23.53
N ASN A 106 0.58 15.01 -22.31
CA ASN A 106 0.37 13.62 -21.94
C ASN A 106 -0.26 13.52 -20.55
N PRO A 107 -1.60 13.42 -20.43
CA PRO A 107 -2.26 13.35 -19.12
C PRO A 107 -1.92 12.13 -18.24
N ASN A 108 -1.17 11.15 -18.76
CA ASN A 108 -0.61 10.07 -17.95
C ASN A 108 0.66 10.50 -17.21
N THR A 109 1.36 11.53 -17.68
CA THR A 109 2.50 12.09 -16.97
C THR A 109 2.02 13.08 -15.92
N VAL A 110 2.26 12.76 -14.65
CA VAL A 110 1.84 13.55 -13.48
C VAL A 110 3.07 13.80 -12.59
N TRP A 111 3.20 15.02 -12.10
CA TRP A 111 4.25 15.40 -11.17
C TRP A 111 3.65 15.84 -9.84
N VAL A 112 4.37 15.52 -8.77
CA VAL A 112 3.97 15.80 -7.40
C VAL A 112 5.15 16.39 -6.64
N GLY A 113 4.94 17.53 -5.99
CA GLY A 113 5.85 18.06 -4.98
C GLY A 113 5.35 17.69 -3.59
N THR A 114 6.20 17.03 -2.80
CA THR A 114 5.85 16.56 -1.46
C THR A 114 6.18 17.62 -0.40
N GLY A 115 5.53 17.52 0.77
CA GLY A 115 5.60 18.51 1.84
C GLY A 115 4.47 19.54 1.80
N GLU A 116 4.45 20.44 2.79
CA GLU A 116 3.40 21.44 2.94
C GLU A 116 3.98 22.84 3.17
N GLY A 117 3.72 23.78 2.26
CA GLY A 117 4.14 25.18 2.40
C GLY A 117 3.27 26.04 3.33
N ASN A 118 2.15 25.49 3.83
CA ASN A 118 1.22 26.20 4.71
C ASN A 118 1.56 25.93 6.19
N ALA A 119 2.51 26.70 6.71
CA ALA A 119 3.02 26.60 8.08
C ALA A 119 2.01 27.09 9.15
N GLN A 120 0.95 26.30 9.38
CA GLN A 120 -0.01 26.53 10.47
C GLN A 120 0.35 25.68 11.70
N ARG A 121 -0.67 25.24 12.46
CA ARG A 121 -0.51 24.50 13.73
C ARG A 121 0.19 23.14 13.59
N SER A 122 0.18 22.55 12.39
CA SER A 122 0.90 21.31 12.05
C SER A 122 1.40 21.38 10.62
N VAL A 123 2.61 20.88 10.38
CA VAL A 123 3.25 20.78 9.06
C VAL A 123 3.92 19.42 8.96
N ALA A 124 3.78 18.78 7.81
CA ALA A 124 4.46 17.55 7.50
C ALA A 124 5.52 17.81 6.43
N TYR A 125 6.69 17.23 6.66
CA TYR A 125 7.87 17.36 5.81
C TYR A 125 7.68 16.58 4.51
N GLY A 126 8.19 17.14 3.41
CA GLY A 126 8.35 16.43 2.14
C GLY A 126 9.70 15.74 2.06
N ASP A 127 9.91 15.01 0.97
CA ASP A 127 11.17 14.37 0.60
C ASP A 127 11.51 14.57 -0.90
N GLY A 128 10.90 15.58 -1.52
CA GLY A 128 11.23 16.07 -2.85
C GLY A 128 10.10 15.94 -3.86
N VAL A 129 10.45 15.50 -5.07
CA VAL A 129 9.52 15.49 -6.21
C VAL A 129 9.34 14.09 -6.76
N TYR A 130 8.11 13.74 -7.10
CA TYR A 130 7.75 12.47 -7.71
C TYR A 130 7.16 12.68 -9.10
N ARG A 131 7.39 11.71 -9.97
CA ARG A 131 6.80 11.62 -11.30
C ARG A 131 6.11 10.28 -11.47
N SER A 132 4.93 10.30 -12.07
CA SER A 132 4.27 9.13 -12.64
C SER A 132 4.17 9.30 -14.15
N ASP A 133 4.29 8.20 -14.89
CA ASP A 133 4.06 8.15 -16.35
C ASP A 133 2.85 7.30 -16.74
N ASP A 134 2.11 6.81 -15.75
CA ASP A 134 0.93 5.95 -15.92
C ASP A 134 -0.33 6.52 -15.25
N GLY A 135 -0.34 7.81 -14.92
CA GLY A 135 -1.48 8.47 -14.31
C GLY A 135 -1.68 8.13 -12.84
N GLY A 136 -0.57 7.92 -12.11
CA GLY A 136 -0.54 7.72 -10.66
C GLY A 136 -0.68 6.27 -10.21
N HIS A 137 -0.46 5.28 -11.07
CA HIS A 137 -0.40 3.88 -10.62
C HIS A 137 0.97 3.54 -10.04
N THR A 138 2.03 4.11 -10.62
CA THR A 138 3.40 4.01 -10.11
C THR A 138 4.07 5.37 -10.08
N TRP A 139 5.01 5.53 -9.15
CA TRP A 139 5.77 6.76 -8.98
C TRP A 139 7.27 6.50 -8.90
N GLN A 140 8.03 7.48 -9.39
CA GLN A 140 9.47 7.55 -9.28
C GLN A 140 9.84 8.82 -8.51
N ASN A 141 10.61 8.67 -7.43
CA ASN A 141 11.23 9.80 -6.75
C ASN A 141 12.34 10.37 -7.65
N MET A 142 12.20 11.65 -8.00
CA MET A 142 13.07 12.39 -8.91
C MET A 142 14.15 13.22 -8.18
N GLY A 143 14.29 13.04 -6.87
CA GLY A 143 15.26 13.72 -6.03
C GLY A 143 14.69 14.93 -5.30
N LEU A 144 15.57 15.87 -4.96
CA LEU A 144 15.29 17.00 -4.05
C LEU A 144 15.02 16.56 -2.59
N LYS A 145 15.67 15.50 -2.13
CA LYS A 145 15.50 14.97 -0.75
C LYS A 145 15.84 15.96 0.38
N ALA A 146 16.55 17.04 0.07
CA ALA A 146 16.92 18.08 1.01
C ALA A 146 16.11 19.38 0.78
N SER A 147 15.13 19.39 -0.14
CA SER A 147 14.25 20.53 -0.29
C SER A 147 13.16 20.46 0.76
N GLU A 148 13.16 21.49 1.61
CA GLU A 148 12.05 21.88 2.45
C GLU A 148 11.98 23.41 2.48
#